data_AF-A0A7W4F0I0-F1
#
_entry.id   AF-A0A7W4F0I0-F1
#
_cell.length_a   1.000
_cell.length_b   1.000
_cell.length_c   1.000
_cell.angle_alpha   90.00
_cell.angle_beta   90.00
_cell.angle_gamma   90.00
#
_symmetry.space_group_name_H-M   'P 1'
#
loop_
_entity.id
_entity.type
_entity.pdbx_description
1 polymer ?
#
loop_
_entity_poly.entity_id
_entity_poly.type
_entity_poly.pdbx_seq_one_letter_code
_entity_poly.pdbx_strand_id
1 'polypeptide(L)'
;MTSDEFAKNFYLEKLNFLKSCFEEQPQYPSAVNTKIKEMTLDSTQQEQLKIVIDTLLTDVFYSILLGLEGENPIGNTQQTYKIYDEEGNLISDCGELEASAYEYFHERKYEEKAVK
;
A
#
# COMPACT_ATOMS: atom_id res chain seq x y z
N MET A 1 3.15 7.05 16.97
CA MET A 1 3.13 5.99 15.95
C MET A 1 4.58 5.61 15.66
N THR A 2 4.92 4.32 15.57
CA THR A 2 6.27 3.87 15.18
C THR A 2 6.40 3.69 13.66
N SER A 3 7.62 3.53 13.13
CA SER A 3 7.84 3.18 11.71
C SER A 3 7.13 1.89 11.30
N ASP A 4 7.07 0.90 12.19
CA ASP A 4 6.32 -0.35 11.98
C ASP A 4 4.81 -0.10 11.86
N GLU A 5 4.23 0.68 12.79
CA GLU A 5 2.81 1.04 12.75
C GLU A 5 2.49 1.88 11.51
N PHE A 6 3.40 2.77 11.11
CA PHE A 6 3.26 3.59 9.91
C PHE A 6 3.26 2.72 8.65
N ALA A 7 4.24 1.83 8.47
CA ALA A 7 4.28 0.88 7.35
C ALA A 7 3.04 -0.03 7.32
N LYS A 8 2.60 -0.52 8.49
CA LYS A 8 1.38 -1.33 8.63
C LYS A 8 0.15 -0.56 8.14
N ASN A 9 0.01 0.71 8.51
CA ASN A 9 -1.14 1.52 8.10
C ASN A 9 -1.18 1.69 6.57
N PHE A 10 -0.04 1.88 5.90
CA PHE A 10 0.02 1.90 4.44
C PHE A 10 -0.33 0.54 3.81
N TYR A 11 0.07 -0.57 4.44
CA TYR A 11 -0.33 -1.90 3.99
C TYR A 11 -1.84 -2.12 4.11
N LEU A 12 -2.43 -1.74 5.23
CA LEU A 12 -3.89 -1.78 5.43
C LEU A 12 -4.61 -0.91 4.40
N GLU A 13 -4.08 0.26 4.11
CA GLU A 13 -4.64 1.15 3.11
C GLU A 13 -4.57 0.54 1.70
N LYS A 14 -3.46 -0.12 1.33
CA LYS A 14 -3.34 -0.90 0.09
C LYS A 14 -4.46 -1.96 -0.01
N LEU A 15 -4.75 -2.69 1.06
CA LEU A 15 -5.83 -3.68 1.09
C LEU A 15 -7.22 -3.02 0.95
N ASN A 16 -7.44 -1.87 1.59
CA ASN A 16 -8.68 -1.10 1.47
C ASN A 16 -8.89 -0.62 0.02
N PHE A 17 -7.85 -0.09 -0.63
CA PHE A 17 -7.89 0.30 -2.03
C PHE A 17 -8.24 -0.88 -2.92
N LEU A 18 -7.53 -2.00 -2.79
CA LEU A 18 -7.80 -3.20 -3.57
C LEU A 18 -9.25 -3.69 -3.40
N LYS A 19 -9.74 -3.75 -2.16
CA LYS A 19 -11.12 -4.13 -1.86
C LYS A 19 -12.10 -3.19 -2.56
N SER A 20 -11.88 -1.88 -2.46
CA SER A 20 -12.76 -0.88 -3.08
C SER A 20 -12.85 -1.02 -4.61
N CYS A 21 -11.76 -1.43 -5.26
CA CYS A 21 -11.72 -1.63 -6.72
C CYS A 21 -12.67 -2.75 -7.18
N PHE A 22 -12.87 -3.80 -6.38
CA PHE A 22 -13.61 -5.00 -6.79
C PHE A 22 -14.91 -5.22 -6.00
N GLU A 23 -15.35 -4.26 -5.20
CA GLU A 23 -16.60 -4.37 -4.46
C GLU A 23 -17.80 -4.49 -5.42
N GLU A 24 -18.65 -5.50 -5.18
CA GLU A 24 -19.79 -5.81 -6.05
C GLU A 24 -20.84 -4.69 -5.99
N GLN A 25 -21.20 -4.25 -4.79
CA GLN A 25 -22.24 -3.24 -4.54
C GLN A 25 -21.74 -2.15 -3.59
N PRO A 26 -20.77 -1.32 -4.02
CA PRO A 26 -20.24 -0.25 -3.19
C PRO A 26 -21.29 0.84 -2.98
N GLN A 27 -21.41 1.35 -1.75
CA GLN A 27 -22.22 2.55 -1.47
C GLN A 27 -21.64 3.77 -2.22
N TYR A 28 -20.32 3.84 -2.31
CA TYR A 28 -19.58 4.88 -3.03
C TYR A 28 -18.49 4.22 -3.90
N PRO A 29 -18.79 3.90 -5.18
CA PRO A 29 -17.81 3.27 -6.06
C PRO A 29 -16.62 4.19 -6.31
N SER A 30 -15.40 3.64 -6.22
CA SER A 30 -14.21 4.32 -6.71
C SER A 30 -14.26 4.43 -8.25
N ALA A 31 -13.54 5.40 -8.82
CA ALA A 31 -13.44 5.54 -10.27
C ALA A 31 -12.93 4.25 -10.95
N VAL A 32 -11.99 3.55 -10.29
CA VAL A 32 -11.45 2.27 -10.75
C VAL A 32 -12.53 1.19 -10.74
N ASN A 33 -13.34 1.09 -9.68
CA ASN A 33 -14.46 0.13 -9.63
C ASN A 33 -15.45 0.33 -10.78
N THR A 34 -15.83 1.58 -11.04
CA THR A 34 -16.71 1.91 -12.17
C THR A 34 -16.10 1.45 -13.50
N LYS A 35 -14.80 1.70 -13.72
CA LYS A 35 -14.11 1.25 -14.94
C LYS A 35 -14.01 -0.27 -15.06
N ILE A 36 -13.73 -0.98 -13.96
CA ILE A 36 -13.71 -2.45 -13.97
C ILE A 36 -15.08 -3.01 -14.34
N LYS A 37 -16.17 -2.45 -13.79
CA LYS A 37 -17.54 -2.88 -14.11
C LYS A 37 -17.91 -2.65 -15.58
N GLU A 38 -17.47 -1.53 -16.16
CA GLU A 38 -17.66 -1.23 -17.58
C GLU A 38 -16.99 -2.26 -18.52
N MET A 39 -15.95 -2.97 -18.07
CA MET A 39 -15.23 -3.96 -18.87
C MET A 39 -16.00 -5.29 -19.04
N THR A 40 -17.04 -5.54 -18.23
CA THR A 40 -17.88 -6.76 -18.31
C THR A 40 -17.05 -8.07 -18.30
N LEU A 41 -16.03 -8.12 -17.45
CA LEU A 41 -15.10 -9.24 -17.35
C LEU A 41 -15.79 -10.50 -16.84
N ASP A 42 -15.36 -11.66 -17.33
CA ASP A 42 -15.68 -12.94 -16.68
C ASP A 42 -14.88 -13.12 -15.37
N SER A 43 -15.23 -14.15 -14.59
CA SER A 43 -14.59 -14.39 -13.29
C SER A 43 -13.09 -14.65 -13.38
N THR A 44 -12.62 -15.28 -14.47
CA THR A 44 -11.18 -15.56 -14.68
C THR A 44 -10.44 -14.27 -14.99
N GLN A 45 -10.99 -13.45 -15.88
CA GLN A 45 -10.44 -12.15 -16.24
C GLN A 45 -10.44 -11.18 -15.05
N GLN A 46 -11.50 -11.19 -14.23
CA GLN A 46 -11.59 -10.36 -13.04
C GLN A 46 -10.52 -10.74 -12.01
N GLU A 47 -10.28 -12.03 -11.79
CA GLU A 47 -9.22 -12.49 -10.88
C GLU A 47 -7.82 -12.14 -11.42
N GLN A 48 -7.58 -12.29 -12.72
CA GLN A 48 -6.34 -11.86 -13.35
C GLN A 48 -6.10 -10.36 -13.18
N LEU A 49 -7.12 -9.53 -13.42
CA LEU A 49 -7.01 -8.08 -13.22
C LEU A 49 -6.79 -7.72 -11.75
N LYS A 50 -7.40 -8.46 -10.83
CA LYS A 50 -7.18 -8.27 -9.39
C LYS A 50 -5.73 -8.54 -9.01
N ILE A 51 -5.11 -9.59 -9.53
CA ILE A 51 -3.68 -9.87 -9.33
C ILE A 51 -2.82 -8.72 -9.87
N VAL A 52 -3.12 -8.22 -11.08
CA VAL A 52 -2.39 -7.09 -11.68
C VAL A 52 -2.50 -5.83 -10.82
N ILE A 53 -3.70 -5.48 -10.35
CA ILE A 53 -3.92 -4.29 -9.51
C ILE A 53 -3.26 -4.48 -8.14
N ASP A 54 -3.34 -5.67 -7.54
CA ASP A 54 -2.68 -5.98 -6.26
C ASP A 54 -1.15 -5.85 -6.36
N THR A 55 -0.58 -6.32 -7.46
CA THR A 55 0.86 -6.17 -7.77
C THR A 55 1.23 -4.70 -7.95
N LEU A 56 0.46 -3.96 -8.77
CA LEU A 56 0.69 -2.53 -8.99
C LEU A 56 0.63 -1.73 -7.68
N LEU A 57 -0.37 -2.00 -6.83
CA LEU A 57 -0.49 -1.31 -5.54
C LEU A 57 0.68 -1.67 -4.62
N THR A 58 1.16 -2.91 -4.65
CA THR A 58 2.38 -3.32 -3.92
C THR A 58 3.58 -2.50 -4.38
N ASP A 59 3.83 -2.42 -5.69
CA ASP A 59 4.94 -1.66 -6.26
C ASP A 59 4.86 -0.17 -5.90
N VAL A 60 3.67 0.44 -6.04
CA VAL A 60 3.45 1.87 -5.79
C VAL A 60 3.61 2.21 -4.31
N PHE A 61 2.92 1.51 -3.42
CA PHE A 61 2.96 1.82 -1.99
C PHE A 61 4.34 1.55 -1.38
N TYR A 62 4.97 0.43 -1.75
CA TYR A 62 6.32 0.13 -1.29
C TYR A 62 7.33 1.17 -1.81
N SER A 63 7.26 1.54 -3.09
CA SER A 63 8.13 2.59 -3.66
C SER A 63 7.95 3.95 -2.99
N ILE A 64 6.72 4.31 -2.59
CA ILE A 64 6.45 5.54 -1.84
C ILE A 64 7.11 5.49 -0.46
N LEU A 65 6.99 4.37 0.27
CA LEU A 65 7.61 4.22 1.58
C LEU A 65 9.14 4.31 1.49
N LEU A 66 9.76 3.65 0.50
CA LEU A 66 11.20 3.81 0.24
C LEU A 66 11.58 5.25 -0.17
N GLY A 67 10.68 5.93 -0.86
CA GLY A 67 10.85 7.34 -1.20
C GLY A 67 10.91 8.25 0.02
N LEU A 68 10.04 7.98 1.01
CA LEU A 68 10.02 8.70 2.28
C LEU A 68 11.23 8.35 3.16
N GLU A 69 11.72 7.11 3.07
CA GLU A 69 12.97 6.69 3.74
C GLU A 69 14.21 7.36 3.12
N GLY A 70 14.18 7.62 1.82
CA GLY A 70 15.31 8.13 1.03
C GLY A 70 16.09 7.06 0.27
N GLU A 71 15.65 5.80 0.33
CA GLU A 71 16.23 4.67 -0.40
C GLU A 71 15.77 4.61 -1.87
N ASN A 72 14.72 5.36 -2.23
CA ASN A 72 14.24 5.51 -3.60
C ASN A 72 14.02 7.00 -3.92
N PRO A 73 14.30 7.49 -5.15
CA PRO A 73 13.91 8.84 -5.54
C PRO A 73 12.40 9.06 -5.53
N ILE A 74 11.97 10.21 -5.01
CA ILE A 74 10.65 10.78 -5.27
C ILE A 74 10.76 11.64 -6.53
N GLY A 75 10.30 11.10 -7.66
CA GLY A 75 10.50 11.73 -8.97
C GLY A 75 11.98 11.73 -9.36
N ASN A 76 12.59 12.91 -9.43
CA ASN A 76 14.01 13.07 -9.76
C ASN A 76 14.89 13.42 -8.56
N THR A 77 14.32 13.41 -7.34
CA THR A 77 15.02 13.82 -6.12
C THR A 77 15.10 12.66 -5.16
N GLN A 78 16.32 12.28 -4.79
CA GLN A 78 16.59 11.32 -3.73
C GLN A 78 17.28 12.04 -2.57
N GLN A 79 16.68 11.94 -1.39
CA GLN A 79 17.20 12.50 -0.15
C GLN A 79 16.52 11.77 1.01
N THR A 80 17.14 11.82 2.18
CA THR A 80 16.56 11.24 3.39
C THR A 80 15.54 12.19 4.01
N TYR A 81 14.42 11.65 4.48
CA TYR A 81 13.43 12.41 5.22
C TYR A 81 13.28 11.85 6.63
N LYS A 82 12.85 12.72 7.54
CA LYS A 82 12.34 12.33 8.85
C LYS A 82 10.84 12.56 8.87
N ILE A 83 10.09 11.59 9.37
CA ILE A 83 8.64 11.67 9.40
C ILE A 83 8.22 12.05 10.82
N TYR A 84 7.41 13.11 10.93
CA TYR A 84 6.85 13.57 12.19
C TYR A 84 5.32 13.58 12.10
N ASP A 85 4.64 13.30 13.21
CA ASP A 85 3.20 13.55 13.31
C ASP A 85 2.89 15.04 13.53
N GLU A 86 1.60 15.38 13.60
CA GLU A 86 1.14 16.76 13.81
C GLU A 86 1.55 17.35 15.17
N GLU A 87 1.83 16.51 16.16
CA GLU A 87 2.29 16.92 17.49
C GLU A 87 3.80 17.11 17.56
N GLY A 88 4.52 16.78 16.48
CA GLY A 88 5.98 16.86 16.39
C GLY A 88 6.71 15.65 16.94
N ASN A 89 6.02 14.54 17.21
CA ASN A 89 6.67 13.29 17.59
C ASN A 89 7.31 12.64 16.35
N LEU A 90 8.54 12.15 16.49
CA LEU A 90 9.22 11.41 15.44
C LEU A 90 8.52 10.05 15.24
N ILE A 91 8.06 9.79 14.02
CA ILE A 91 7.47 8.51 13.62
C ILE A 91 8.56 7.56 13.12
N SER A 92 9.43 8.04 12.24
CA SER A 92 10.53 7.26 11.65
C SER A 92 11.75 8.14 11.46
N ASP A 93 12.90 7.66 11.93
CA ASP A 93 14.19 8.16 11.45
C ASP A 93 14.57 7.46 10.14
N CYS A 94 15.59 7.99 9.47
CA CYS A 94 16.14 7.41 8.24
C CYS A 94 16.62 5.97 8.48
N GLY A 95 16.16 5.03 7.65
CA GLY A 95 16.59 3.62 7.64
C GLY A 95 15.76 2.67 8.51
N GLU A 96 14.71 3.16 9.18
CA GLU A 96 13.84 2.34 10.03
C GLU A 96 12.55 1.86 9.32
N LEU A 97 12.11 2.55 8.28
CA LEU A 97 10.87 2.28 7.57
C LEU A 97 10.99 1.14 6.56
N GLU A 98 12.13 1.01 5.86
CA GLU A 98 12.32 0.02 4.79
C GLU A 98 12.10 -1.40 5.30
N ALA A 99 12.71 -1.76 6.42
CA ALA A 99 12.60 -3.10 6.99
C ALA A 99 11.13 -3.46 7.28
N SER A 100 10.41 -2.54 7.94
CA SER A 100 8.99 -2.75 8.23
C SER A 100 8.14 -2.81 6.95
N ALA A 101 8.42 -1.96 5.97
CA ALA A 101 7.74 -1.97 4.68
C ALA A 101 7.96 -3.30 3.95
N TYR A 102 9.19 -3.82 3.93
CA TYR A 102 9.51 -5.10 3.28
C TYR A 102 8.74 -6.26 3.92
N GLU A 103 8.74 -6.34 5.26
CA GLU A 103 8.03 -7.38 6.01
C GLU A 103 6.52 -7.39 5.69
N TYR A 104 5.89 -6.22 5.56
CA TYR A 104 4.47 -6.13 5.22
C TYR A 104 4.17 -6.43 3.74
N PHE A 105 4.91 -5.82 2.82
CA PHE A 105 4.57 -5.86 1.38
C PHE A 105 5.11 -7.10 0.67
N HIS A 106 6.16 -7.75 1.19
CA HIS A 106 6.78 -8.91 0.55
C HIS A 106 6.76 -10.17 1.42
N GLU A 107 6.89 -10.05 2.74
CA GLU A 107 6.87 -11.21 3.65
C GLU A 107 5.49 -11.52 4.25
N ARG A 108 4.46 -10.70 3.97
CA ARG A 108 3.07 -10.93 4.41
C ARG A 108 2.93 -11.00 5.94
N LYS A 109 3.70 -10.18 6.66
CA LYS A 109 3.69 -10.06 8.12
C LYS A 109 2.29 -9.82 8.71
N TYR A 110 1.38 -9.19 7.98
CA TYR A 110 0.02 -8.94 8.45
C TYR A 110 -0.82 -10.22 8.48
N GLU A 111 -0.75 -11.00 7.41
CA GLU A 111 -1.53 -12.23 7.21
C GLU A 111 -1.11 -13.30 8.22
N GLU A 112 0.18 -13.40 8.52
CA GLU A 112 0.69 -14.36 9.52
C GLU A 112 0.16 -14.11 10.94
N LYS A 113 -0.14 -12.85 11.27
CA LYS A 113 -0.71 -12.48 12.58
C LYS A 113 -2.22 -12.68 12.65
N ALA A 114 -2.93 -12.69 11.52
CA ALA A 114 -4.38 -12.89 11.47
C ALA A 114 -4.81 -14.37 11.60
N VAL A 115 -3.86 -15.31 11.53
CA VAL A 115 -4.09 -16.76 11.61
C VAL A 115 -3.82 -17.32 13.03
N LYS A 116 -3.48 -16.46 14.00
CA LYS A 116 -3.30 -16.81 15.42
C LYS A 116 -4.43 -16.22 16.27
#